data_AF-A0A8T3NRC9-F1
#
_entry.id   AF-A0A8T3NRC9-F1
#
_cell.length_a   1.000
_cell.length_b   1.000
_cell.length_c   1.000
_cell.angle_alpha   90.00
_cell.angle_beta   90.00
_cell.angle_gamma   90.00
#
_symmetry.space_group_name_H-M   'P 1'
#
loop_
_entity.id
_entity.type
_entity.pdbx_description
1 polymer ?
#
loop_
_entity_poly.entity_id
_entity_poly.type
_entity_poly.pdbx_seq_one_letter_code
_entity_poly.pdbx_strand_id
1 'polypeptide(L)'
;MGRVLVRLESLVDERRAVLVGGQAVSFWASYLSRPGLRLPVVATKDIDFEGPRTVAQRAGKLLEAEVRIPKASDRTPLTGVVTFVDSEGDERQLDFIEAPRGLNAQDVRDTAVEVTATDPDSRRKIAF
;
A
#
# COMPACT_ATOMS: atom_id res chain seq x y z
N MET A 1 -1.34 5.52 10.74
CA MET A 1 -1.55 4.65 9.54
C MET A 1 -2.81 4.99 8.73
N GLY A 2 -4.03 5.00 9.31
CA GLY A 2 -5.28 5.15 8.55
C GLY A 2 -5.38 6.38 7.64
N ARG A 3 -4.85 7.55 8.08
CA ARG A 3 -4.87 8.80 7.31
C ARG A 3 -4.08 8.75 5.98
N VAL A 4 -3.06 7.90 5.88
CA VAL A 4 -2.25 7.76 4.65
C VAL A 4 -3.05 7.01 3.60
N LEU A 5 -3.68 5.91 3.98
CA LEU A 5 -4.50 5.12 3.05
C LEU A 5 -5.70 5.93 2.53
N VAL A 6 -6.28 6.81 3.35
CA VAL A 6 -7.33 7.77 2.93
C VAL A 6 -6.84 8.67 1.80
N ARG A 7 -5.62 9.22 1.91
CA ARG A 7 -5.07 10.11 0.87
C ARG A 7 -4.75 9.39 -0.43
N LEU A 8 -4.56 8.07 -0.37
CA LEU A 8 -4.26 7.23 -1.52
C LEU A 8 -5.51 6.61 -2.16
N GLU A 9 -6.70 6.82 -1.61
CA GLU A 9 -7.99 6.30 -2.09
C GLU A 9 -8.12 6.34 -3.62
N SER A 10 -7.90 7.52 -4.23
CA SER A 10 -8.03 7.67 -5.70
C SER A 10 -7.04 6.84 -6.54
N LEU A 11 -6.02 6.25 -5.94
CA LEU A 11 -5.09 5.32 -6.60
C LEU A 11 -5.56 3.88 -6.54
N VAL A 12 -6.30 3.54 -5.47
CA VAL A 12 -6.77 2.20 -5.20
C VAL A 12 -8.16 1.97 -5.80
N ASP A 13 -9.04 2.98 -5.76
CA ASP A 13 -10.38 2.96 -6.39
C ASP A 13 -10.35 2.63 -7.89
N GLU A 14 -9.26 2.97 -8.59
CA GLU A 14 -9.08 2.68 -10.00
C GLU A 14 -8.39 1.32 -10.27
N ARG A 15 -8.19 0.49 -9.22
CA ARG A 15 -7.38 -0.75 -9.22
C ARG A 15 -5.99 -0.58 -9.84
N ARG A 16 -5.42 0.61 -9.68
CA ARG A 16 -4.08 0.94 -10.20
C ARG A 16 -2.97 0.60 -9.21
N ALA A 17 -3.33 0.39 -7.95
CA ALA A 17 -2.44 -0.08 -6.90
C ALA A 17 -3.15 -1.16 -6.07
N VAL A 18 -2.41 -2.16 -5.59
CA VAL A 18 -2.93 -3.16 -4.64
C VAL A 18 -2.00 -3.25 -3.45
N LEU A 19 -2.55 -3.18 -2.23
CA LEU A 19 -1.77 -3.40 -1.01
C LEU A 19 -1.29 -4.86 -0.98
N VAL A 20 0.02 -5.06 -0.81
CA VAL A 20 0.65 -6.39 -0.76
C VAL A 20 1.52 -6.52 0.49
N GLY A 21 2.24 -7.64 0.62
CA GLY A 21 3.22 -7.84 1.69
C GLY A 21 2.61 -8.03 3.08
N GLY A 22 3.37 -7.66 4.12
CA GLY A 22 3.02 -7.94 5.52
C GLY A 22 1.75 -7.25 6.01
N GLN A 23 1.46 -6.04 5.50
CA GLN A 23 0.23 -5.30 5.81
C GLN A 23 -1.00 -5.99 5.22
N ALA A 24 -0.93 -6.48 3.98
CA ALA A 24 -2.01 -7.25 3.38
C ALA A 24 -2.27 -8.58 4.13
N VAL A 25 -1.20 -9.29 4.53
CA VAL A 25 -1.33 -10.50 5.37
C VAL A 25 -1.98 -10.18 6.72
N SER A 26 -1.62 -9.06 7.34
CA SER A 26 -2.20 -8.60 8.61
C SER A 26 -3.68 -8.23 8.45
N PHE A 27 -4.08 -7.66 7.31
CA PHE A 27 -5.49 -7.44 7.00
C PHE A 27 -6.24 -8.77 6.89
N TRP A 28 -5.75 -9.70 6.05
CA TRP A 28 -6.39 -11.00 5.85
C TRP A 28 -6.50 -11.82 7.13
N ALA A 29 -5.49 -11.75 7.99
CA ALA A 29 -5.48 -12.31 9.34
C ALA A 29 -6.71 -11.86 10.14
N SER A 30 -6.94 -10.55 10.17
CA SER A 30 -8.05 -9.94 10.88
C SER A 30 -9.38 -10.26 10.21
N TYR A 31 -9.45 -10.17 8.87
CA TYR A 31 -10.66 -10.42 8.09
C TYR A 31 -11.15 -11.87 8.19
N LEU A 32 -10.23 -12.84 8.17
CA LEU A 32 -10.52 -14.28 8.27
C LEU A 32 -10.52 -14.79 9.72
N SER A 33 -10.35 -13.91 10.71
CA SER A 33 -10.14 -14.32 12.10
C SER A 33 -11.23 -15.27 12.60
N ARG A 34 -10.77 -16.47 12.94
CA ARG A 34 -11.47 -17.47 13.75
C ARG A 34 -10.95 -17.37 15.19
N PRO A 35 -11.74 -17.76 16.22
CA PRO A 35 -11.25 -17.81 17.59
C PRO A 35 -9.95 -18.63 17.68
N GLY A 36 -8.86 -18.03 18.18
CA GLY A 36 -7.57 -18.70 18.44
C GLY A 36 -6.42 -18.36 17.47
N LEU A 37 -6.66 -17.66 16.37
CA LEU A 37 -5.59 -17.21 15.49
C LEU A 37 -4.93 -15.93 16.05
N ARG A 38 -3.79 -16.06 16.73
CA ARG A 38 -2.96 -14.91 17.14
C ARG A 38 -1.87 -14.70 16.09
N LEU A 39 -2.08 -13.75 15.18
CA LEU A 39 -1.01 -13.31 14.29
C LEU A 39 -0.26 -12.14 14.92
N PRO A 40 1.08 -12.13 14.84
CA PRO A 40 1.86 -10.99 15.28
C PRO A 40 1.42 -9.76 14.50
N VAL A 41 1.34 -8.61 15.16
CA VAL A 41 1.20 -7.33 14.47
C VAL A 41 2.47 -7.15 13.65
N VAL A 42 2.43 -7.53 12.37
CA VAL A 42 3.52 -7.27 11.44
C VAL A 42 3.36 -5.83 10.96
N ALA A 43 3.55 -4.89 11.89
CA ALA A 43 3.67 -3.49 11.57
C ALA A 43 5.10 -3.24 11.07
N THR A 44 5.35 -3.54 9.79
CA THR A 44 6.53 -2.99 9.12
C THR A 44 6.39 -1.48 9.00
N LYS A 45 7.50 -0.75 9.11
CA LYS A 45 7.57 0.71 8.85
C LYS A 45 7.18 1.03 7.40
N ASP A 46 7.42 0.08 6.50
CA ASP A 46 7.24 0.22 5.06
C ASP A 46 5.90 -0.39 4.63
N ILE A 47 5.18 0.31 3.74
CA ILE A 47 3.91 -0.13 3.16
C ILE A 47 4.15 -0.52 1.70
N ASP A 48 3.88 -1.78 1.36
CA ASP A 48 4.12 -2.31 0.02
C ASP A 48 2.86 -2.27 -0.85
N PHE A 49 3.00 -1.76 -2.07
CA PHE A 49 1.98 -1.79 -3.11
C PHE A 49 2.49 -2.49 -4.37
N GLU A 50 1.67 -3.33 -4.99
CA GLU A 50 1.78 -3.57 -6.42
C GLU A 50 1.30 -2.31 -7.15
N GLY A 51 2.06 -1.83 -8.12
CA GLY A 51 1.65 -0.72 -8.98
C GLY A 51 2.75 -0.18 -9.89
N PRO A 52 2.41 0.46 -11.01
CA PRO A 52 3.38 1.01 -11.94
C PRO A 52 4.01 2.31 -11.42
N ARG A 53 5.12 2.72 -12.03
CA ARG A 53 5.82 4.00 -11.76
C ARG A 53 4.89 5.21 -11.71
N THR A 54 3.89 5.28 -12.60
CA THR A 54 2.94 6.39 -12.69
C THR A 54 2.11 6.53 -11.43
N VAL A 55 1.82 5.42 -10.74
CA VAL A 55 1.10 5.41 -9.48
C VAL A 55 1.98 5.88 -8.33
N ALA A 56 3.24 5.44 -8.25
CA ALA A 56 4.20 5.94 -7.27
C ALA A 56 4.38 7.48 -7.38
N GLN A 57 4.47 8.00 -8.61
CA GLN A 57 4.54 9.44 -8.85
C GLN A 57 3.27 10.19 -8.42
N ARG A 58 2.08 9.60 -8.66
CA ARG A 58 0.80 10.20 -8.24
C ARG A 58 0.67 10.17 -6.71
N ALA A 59 1.09 9.08 -6.06
CA ALA A 59 1.17 8.98 -4.60
C ALA A 59 2.07 10.07 -4.01
N GLY A 60 3.26 10.29 -4.59
CA GLY A 60 4.14 11.37 -4.17
C GLY A 60 3.49 12.75 -4.22
N LYS A 61 2.76 13.04 -5.30
CA LYS A 61 2.01 14.31 -5.41
C LYS A 61 0.91 14.45 -4.35
N LEU A 62 0.15 13.38 -4.11
CA LEU A 62 -0.95 13.38 -3.13
C LEU A 62 -0.46 13.52 -1.68
N LEU A 63 0.74 13.02 -1.41
CA LEU A 63 1.37 13.05 -0.09
C LEU A 63 2.34 14.21 0.11
N GLU A 64 2.55 15.05 -0.92
CA GLU A 64 3.60 16.09 -0.92
C GLU A 64 4.97 15.52 -0.53
N ALA A 65 5.27 14.33 -1.06
CA ALA A 65 6.33 13.44 -0.63
C ALA A 65 7.47 13.36 -1.63
N GLU A 66 8.66 12.95 -1.16
CA GLU A 66 9.77 12.65 -2.04
C GLU A 66 9.51 11.36 -2.81
N VAL A 67 9.81 11.34 -4.11
CA VAL A 67 9.66 10.16 -4.96
C VAL A 67 10.99 9.78 -5.58
N ARG A 68 11.44 8.56 -5.29
CA ARG A 68 12.61 7.95 -5.93
C ARG A 68 12.17 6.89 -6.92
N ILE A 69 12.55 7.07 -8.18
CA ILE A 69 12.30 6.07 -9.24
C ILE A 69 13.59 5.28 -9.49
N PRO A 70 13.57 3.93 -9.32
CA PRO A 70 14.73 3.11 -9.59
C PRO A 70 15.18 3.18 -11.05
N LYS A 71 16.50 3.15 -11.23
CA LYS A 71 17.15 3.03 -12.54
C LYS A 71 17.32 1.55 -12.88
N ALA A 72 17.48 1.25 -14.17
CA ALA A 72 17.74 -0.11 -14.63
C ALA A 72 18.99 -0.75 -13.97
N SER A 73 19.97 0.07 -13.59
CA SER A 73 21.18 -0.36 -12.88
C SER A 73 20.94 -0.86 -11.45
N ASP A 74 19.83 -0.49 -10.82
CA ASP A 74 19.59 -0.71 -9.40
C ASP A 74 19.17 -2.16 -9.08
N ARG A 75 18.90 -2.98 -10.12
CA ARG A 75 18.58 -4.42 -10.01
C ARG A 75 17.52 -4.73 -8.94
N THR A 76 16.44 -3.95 -8.91
CA THR A 76 15.36 -4.04 -7.92
C THR A 76 14.01 -4.26 -8.61
N PRO A 77 13.06 -4.99 -7.99
CA PRO A 77 11.68 -5.09 -8.49
C PRO A 77 10.86 -3.82 -8.25
N LEU A 78 11.42 -2.82 -7.56
CA LEU A 78 10.74 -1.58 -7.24
C LEU A 78 10.45 -0.76 -8.51
N THR A 79 9.21 -0.26 -8.63
CA THR A 79 8.77 0.69 -9.65
C THR A 79 8.83 2.13 -9.15
N GLY A 80 8.84 2.33 -7.83
CA GLY A 80 9.01 3.61 -7.16
C GLY A 80 9.05 3.47 -5.64
N VAL A 81 9.65 4.46 -4.97
CA VAL A 81 9.65 4.61 -3.51
C VAL A 81 9.17 6.00 -3.19
N VAL A 82 8.24 6.11 -2.24
CA VAL A 82 7.67 7.39 -1.79
C VAL A 82 7.94 7.56 -0.30
N THR A 83 8.66 8.61 0.07
CA THR A 83 9.04 8.89 1.47
C THR A 83 8.38 10.17 1.95
N PHE A 84 7.69 10.10 3.10
CA PHE A 84 6.95 11.22 3.67
C PHE A 84 7.00 11.21 5.19
N VAL A 85 6.70 12.35 5.81
CA VAL A 85 6.52 12.46 7.26
C VAL A 85 5.04 12.39 7.59
N ASP A 86 4.64 11.49 8.47
CA ASP A 86 3.25 11.35 8.88
C ASP A 86 2.84 12.38 9.94
N SER A 87 1.57 12.34 10.38
CA SER A 87 1.04 13.28 11.37
C SER A 87 1.64 13.15 12.77
N GLU A 88 2.35 12.05 13.05
CA GLU A 88 3.05 11.81 14.32
C GLU A 88 4.51 12.30 14.23
N GLY A 89 4.94 12.81 13.07
CA GLY A 89 6.31 13.27 12.85
C GLY A 89 7.26 12.14 12.43
N ASP A 90 6.75 10.93 12.19
CA ASP A 90 7.56 9.79 11.79
C ASP A 90 7.74 9.75 10.27
N GLU A 91 8.97 9.49 9.84
CA GLU A 91 9.23 9.14 8.44
C GLU A 91 8.62 7.78 8.11
N ARG A 92 7.89 7.73 6.99
CA ARG A 92 7.23 6.54 6.44
C ARG A 92 7.65 6.36 4.98
N GLN A 93 7.61 5.12 4.53
CA GLN A 93 7.95 4.73 3.17
C GLN A 93 6.81 3.93 2.55
N LEU A 94 6.49 4.24 1.29
CA LEU A 94 5.69 3.40 0.42
C LEU A 94 6.59 2.81 -0.66
N ASP A 95 6.62 1.49 -0.73
CA ASP A 95 7.35 0.75 -1.76
C ASP A 95 6.37 0.26 -2.81
N PHE A 96 6.61 0.65 -4.06
CA PHE A 96 5.84 0.15 -5.20
C PHE A 96 6.67 -0.88 -5.94
N ILE A 97 6.09 -2.05 -6.22
CA ILE A 97 6.67 -3.12 -7.02
C ILE A 97 5.84 -3.40 -8.26
N GLU A 98 6.44 -3.96 -9.30
CA GLU A 98 5.72 -4.33 -10.52
C GLU A 98 4.75 -5.49 -10.28
N ALA A 99 5.20 -6.52 -9.57
CA ALA A 99 4.38 -7.62 -9.08
C ALA A 99 5.13 -8.39 -7.97
N PRO A 100 4.42 -8.99 -6.99
CA PRO A 100 5.01 -9.95 -6.07
C PRO A 100 5.64 -11.13 -6.80
N ARG A 101 6.73 -11.67 -6.25
CA ARG A 101 7.46 -12.79 -6.85
C ARG A 101 6.54 -13.99 -7.08
N GLY A 102 6.54 -14.50 -8.32
CA GLY A 102 5.77 -15.68 -8.70
C GLY A 102 4.33 -15.38 -9.13
N LEU A 103 3.93 -14.10 -9.13
CA LEU A 103 2.65 -13.63 -9.64
C LEU A 103 2.87 -12.64 -10.78
N ASN A 104 1.85 -12.47 -11.62
CA ASN A 104 1.80 -11.34 -12.54
C ASN A 104 0.90 -10.24 -11.95
N ALA A 105 1.09 -9.00 -12.39
CA ALA A 105 0.34 -7.84 -11.86
C ALA A 105 -1.17 -7.95 -12.10
N GLN A 106 -1.58 -8.57 -13.21
CA GLN A 106 -2.99 -8.73 -13.55
C GLN A 106 -3.68 -9.67 -12.56
N ASP A 107 -3.09 -10.84 -12.27
CA ASP A 107 -3.63 -11.81 -11.31
C ASP A 107 -3.77 -11.19 -9.91
N VAL A 108 -2.80 -10.35 -9.50
CA VAL A 108 -2.86 -9.62 -8.22
C VAL A 108 -4.08 -8.70 -8.18
N ARG A 109 -4.32 -7.93 -9.24
CA ARG A 109 -5.45 -6.99 -9.32
C ARG A 109 -6.80 -7.69 -9.47
N ASP A 110 -6.84 -8.81 -10.18
CA ASP A 110 -8.06 -9.59 -10.40
C ASP A 110 -8.50 -10.32 -9.14
N THR A 111 -7.55 -10.71 -8.28
CA THR A 111 -7.82 -11.41 -7.02
C THR A 111 -7.84 -10.50 -5.79
N ALA A 112 -7.51 -9.21 -5.96
CA ALA A 112 -7.65 -8.21 -4.91
C ALA A 112 -9.11 -8.08 -4.46
N VAL A 113 -9.32 -8.01 -3.16
CA VAL A 113 -10.63 -7.72 -2.57
C VAL A 113 -10.72 -6.26 -2.23
N GLU A 114 -11.87 -5.67 -2.56
CA GLU A 114 -12.14 -4.27 -2.29
C GLU A 114 -12.51 -4.05 -0.82
N VAL A 115 -11.73 -3.29 -0.06
CA VAL A 115 -11.89 -3.11 1.40
C VAL A 115 -12.19 -1.66 1.75
N THR A 116 -13.24 -1.41 2.51
CA THR A 116 -13.53 -0.05 2.96
C THR A 116 -12.78 0.34 4.25
N ALA A 117 -11.71 1.16 4.23
CA ALA A 117 -11.23 1.84 5.45
C ALA A 117 -12.22 2.91 5.89
N THR A 118 -12.34 3.07 7.21
CA THR A 118 -13.00 4.23 7.80
C THR A 118 -11.96 5.02 8.57
N ASP A 119 -11.84 6.32 8.31
CA ASP A 119 -11.03 7.19 9.17
C ASP A 119 -11.76 7.33 10.52
N PRO A 120 -11.14 7.01 11.66
CA PRO A 120 -11.79 7.14 12.97
C PRO A 120 -12.28 8.57 13.26
N ASP A 121 -11.62 9.59 12.68
CA ASP A 121 -11.92 11.01 12.92
C ASP A 121 -12.89 11.60 11.90
N SER A 122 -13.06 10.96 10.74
CA SER A 122 -13.96 11.42 9.69
C SER A 122 -14.72 10.22 9.12
N ARG A 123 -16.05 10.22 9.21
CA ARG A 123 -16.95 9.11 8.79
C ARG A 123 -16.93 8.80 7.28
N ARG A 124 -15.80 8.90 6.60
CA ARG A 124 -15.59 8.54 5.20
C ARG A 124 -15.25 7.07 5.09
N LYS A 125 -15.91 6.43 4.12
CA LYS A 125 -15.72 5.05 3.69
C LYS A 125 -14.77 5.07 2.49
N ILE A 126 -13.66 4.33 2.54
CA ILE A 126 -12.59 4.33 1.53
C ILE A 126 -12.38 2.93 0.99
N ALA A 127 -12.74 2.62 -0.24
CA ALA A 127 -12.62 1.28 -0.80
C ALA A 127 -11.15 0.97 -1.24
N PHE A 128 -10.70 -0.29 -1.16
CA PHE A 128 -9.35 -0.73 -1.52
C PHE A 128 -9.33 -2.04 -2.28
#